data_AF-A0A7L2Q1G2-F1
#
_entry.id   AF-A0A7L2Q1G2-F1
#
_cell.length_a   1.000
_cell.length_b   1.000
_cell.length_c   1.000
_cell.angle_alpha   90.00
_cell.angle_beta   90.00
_cell.angle_gamma   90.00
#
_symmetry.space_group_name_H-M   'P 1'
#
loop_
_entity.id
_entity.type
_entity.pdbx_description
1 polymer ?
#
loop_
_entity_poly.entity_id
_entity_poly.type
_entity_poly.pdbx_seq_one_letter_code
_entity_poly.pdbx_strand_id
1 'polypeptide(L)'
;VLEENGEQVPCYSVMVSLQEVGGAETKNWTVPRKLNEFQNLHRKLSECFPSLKKVQLPSLSKLPFKSIDQKFMEKSKNQLNN
;
A
#
# COMPACT_ATOMS: atom_id res chain seq x y z
N VAL A 1 3.19 -6.50 -9.50
CA VAL A 1 2.53 -5.54 -10.43
C VAL A 1 1.26 -6.21 -10.95
N LEU A 2 0.18 -5.46 -11.15
CA LEU A 2 -1.08 -5.93 -11.75
C LEU A 2 -1.29 -5.16 -13.07
N GLU A 3 -1.91 -5.78 -14.08
CA GLU A 3 -2.36 -5.07 -15.28
C GLU A 3 -3.84 -4.67 -15.14
N GLU A 4 -4.15 -3.39 -15.37
CA GLU A 4 -5.51 -2.85 -15.31
C GLU A 4 -5.69 -1.87 -16.48
N ASN A 5 -6.66 -2.13 -17.37
CA ASN A 5 -6.91 -1.32 -18.57
C ASN A 5 -5.68 -1.10 -19.49
N GLY A 6 -4.75 -2.07 -19.53
CA GLY A 6 -3.51 -1.96 -20.30
C GLY A 6 -2.40 -1.17 -19.62
N GLU A 7 -2.62 -0.68 -18.38
CA GLU A 7 -1.60 -0.03 -17.56
C GLU A 7 -1.10 -0.97 -16.46
N GLN A 8 0.21 -0.90 -16.19
CA GLN A 8 0.79 -1.57 -15.04
C GLN A 8 0.50 -0.77 -13.76
N VAL A 9 0.08 -1.46 -12.71
CA VAL A 9 -0.26 -0.88 -11.41
C VAL A 9 0.55 -1.55 -10.29
N PRO A 10 1.19 -0.81 -9.37
CA PRO A 10 1.85 -1.41 -8.23
C PRO A 10 0.81 -2.02 -7.30
N CYS A 11 0.92 -3.31 -7.07
CA CYS A 11 0.05 -4.10 -6.23
C CYS A 11 0.90 -4.94 -5.28
N TYR A 12 0.53 -4.93 -4.00
CA TYR A 12 1.26 -5.55 -2.90
C TYR A 12 0.34 -6.49 -2.13
N SER A 13 0.87 -7.62 -1.69
CA SER A 13 0.18 -8.54 -0.79
C SER A 13 0.33 -8.05 0.65
N VAL A 14 -0.81 -7.80 1.31
CA VAL A 14 -0.87 -7.43 2.73
C VAL A 14 -1.41 -8.61 3.51
N MET A 15 -0.60 -9.16 4.42
CA MET A 15 -1.04 -10.16 5.38
C MET A 15 -1.72 -9.44 6.55
N VAL A 16 -2.94 -9.87 6.88
CA VAL A 16 -3.71 -9.37 8.02
C VAL A 16 -3.85 -10.50 9.02
N SER A 17 -3.52 -10.20 10.28
CA SER A 17 -3.73 -11.08 11.42
C SER A 17 -4.70 -10.41 12.38
N LEU A 18 -5.85 -11.04 12.60
CA LEU A 18 -6.85 -10.59 13.56
C LEU A 18 -6.78 -11.48 14.80
N GLN A 19 -6.37 -10.89 15.91
CA GLN A 19 -6.38 -11.53 17.22
C GLN A 19 -7.69 -11.17 17.95
N GLU A 20 -8.53 -12.17 18.20
CA GLU A 20 -9.78 -11.97 18.92
C GLU A 20 -9.55 -11.91 20.43
N VAL A 21 -10.30 -11.04 21.12
CA VAL A 21 -10.25 -10.92 22.57
C VAL A 21 -10.90 -12.16 23.20
N GLY A 22 -10.23 -12.79 24.18
CA GLY A 22 -10.75 -13.96 24.88
C GLY A 22 -10.13 -15.30 24.47
N GLY A 23 -9.01 -15.30 23.74
CA GLY A 23 -8.23 -16.51 23.48
C GLY A 23 -8.74 -17.37 22.32
N ALA A 24 -9.64 -16.85 21.50
CA ALA A 24 -10.02 -17.49 20.24
C ALA A 24 -8.84 -17.48 19.24
N GLU A 25 -8.89 -18.40 18.26
CA GLU A 25 -7.83 -18.57 17.27
C GLU A 25 -7.57 -17.30 16.47
N THR A 26 -6.29 -17.06 16.16
CA THR A 26 -5.89 -15.93 15.31
C THR A 26 -6.31 -16.21 13.87
N LYS A 27 -7.10 -15.31 13.29
CA LYS A 27 -7.51 -15.38 11.88
C LYS A 27 -6.50 -14.66 11.01
N ASN A 28 -5.99 -15.34 9.99
CA ASN A 28 -5.00 -14.79 9.07
C ASN A 28 -5.51 -14.85 7.63
N TRP A 29 -5.34 -13.78 6.87
CA TRP A 29 -5.60 -13.78 5.43
C TRP A 29 -4.69 -12.79 4.72
N THR A 30 -4.50 -13.00 3.41
CA THR A 30 -3.73 -12.08 2.56
C THR A 30 -4.65 -11.39 1.58
N VAL A 31 -4.52 -10.08 1.44
CA VAL A 31 -5.28 -9.30 0.46
C VAL A 31 -4.35 -8.52 -0.47
N PRO A 32 -4.66 -8.42 -1.77
CA PRO A 32 -3.94 -7.53 -2.67
C PRO A 32 -4.38 -6.08 -2.42
N ARG A 33 -3.42 -5.15 -2.42
CA ARG A 33 -3.65 -3.71 -2.31
C ARG A 33 -2.81 -2.93 -3.31
N LYS A 34 -3.45 -2.04 -4.05
CA LYS A 34 -2.82 -1.12 -5.00
C LYS A 34 -2.22 0.08 -4.28
N LEU A 35 -1.15 0.66 -4.82
CA LEU A 35 -0.49 1.84 -4.22
C LEU A 35 -1.47 3.01 -3.97
N ASN A 36 -2.42 3.25 -4.89
CA ASN A 36 -3.43 4.30 -4.74
C ASN A 36 -4.39 4.06 -3.57
N GLU A 37 -4.62 2.80 -3.17
CA GLU A 37 -5.44 2.47 -2.00
C GLU A 37 -4.74 2.86 -0.69
N PHE A 38 -3.41 2.66 -0.60
CA PHE A 38 -2.61 3.16 0.53
C PHE A 38 -2.64 4.69 0.60
N GLN A 39 -2.48 5.37 -0.54
CA GLN A 39 -2.55 6.84 -0.62
C GLN A 39 -3.93 7.38 -0.20
N ASN A 40 -5.00 6.72 -0.65
CA ASN A 40 -6.35 7.08 -0.26
C ASN A 40 -6.61 6.88 1.24
N LEU A 41 -6.11 5.78 1.81
CA LEU A 41 -6.19 5.53 3.25
C LEU A 41 -5.43 6.61 4.03
N HIS A 42 -4.19 6.92 3.65
CA HIS A 42 -3.38 7.96 4.28
C HIS A 42 -4.05 9.33 4.24
N ARG A 43 -4.68 9.71 3.11
CA ARG A 43 -5.45 10.96 3.00
C ARG A 43 -6.59 11.01 4.02
N LYS A 44 -7.43 9.96 4.07
CA LYS A 44 -8.56 9.87 5.01
C LYS A 44 -8.09 9.92 6.46
N LEU A 45 -7.00 9.21 6.80
CA LEU A 45 -6.45 9.24 8.16
C LEU A 45 -5.83 10.60 8.49
N SER A 46 -5.19 11.28 7.53
CA SER A 46 -4.58 12.61 7.73
C SER A 46 -5.58 13.73 7.98
N GLU A 47 -6.84 13.55 7.57
CA GLU A 47 -7.95 14.44 7.93
C GLU A 47 -8.28 14.36 9.43
N CYS A 48 -8.18 13.16 10.02
CA CYS A 48 -8.40 12.93 11.45
C CYS A 48 -7.14 13.14 12.31
N PHE A 49 -5.96 12.86 11.75
CA PHE A 49 -4.67 12.84 12.46
C PHE A 49 -3.62 13.66 11.71
N PRO A 50 -3.52 14.98 11.98
CA PRO A 50 -2.61 15.87 11.25
C PRO A 50 -1.14 15.48 11.31
N SER A 51 -0.71 14.73 12.34
CA SER A 51 0.65 14.20 12.47
C SER A 51 1.06 13.30 11.29
N LEU A 52 0.09 12.60 10.68
CA LEU A 52 0.34 11.72 9.53
C LEU A 52 0.75 12.47 8.27
N LYS A 53 0.48 13.79 8.16
CA LYS A 53 0.92 14.61 7.02
C LYS A 53 2.44 14.68 6.87
N LYS A 54 3.19 14.37 7.94
CA LYS A 54 4.66 14.31 7.91
C LYS A 54 5.19 13.04 7.23
N VAL A 55 4.38 11.98 7.16
CA VAL A 55 4.72 10.72 6.50
C VAL A 55 4.51 10.87 4.99
N GLN A 56 5.54 10.56 4.20
CA GLN A 56 5.48 10.58 2.75
C GLN A 56 5.32 9.15 2.21
N LEU A 57 4.29 8.94 1.40
CA LEU A 57 4.08 7.67 0.70
C LEU A 57 4.76 7.66 -0.68
N PRO A 58 5.06 6.47 -1.23
CA PRO A 58 5.54 6.35 -2.60
C PRO A 58 4.55 6.94 -3.60
N SER A 59 5.07 7.50 -4.70
CA SER A 59 4.27 8.00 -5.81
C SER A 59 4.81 7.49 -7.14
N LEU A 60 3.91 7.22 -8.08
CA LEU A 60 4.29 6.95 -9.46
C LEU A 60 4.73 8.22 -10.16
N SER A 61 5.67 8.07 -11.10
CA SER A 61 5.99 9.13 -12.04
C SER A 61 4.83 9.31 -13.01
N LYS A 62 4.48 10.56 -13.32
CA LYS A 62 3.50 10.90 -14.37
C LYS A 62 4.08 10.80 -15.79
N LEU A 63 5.37 10.50 -15.91
CA LEU A 63 6.05 10.40 -17.20
C LEU A 63 5.67 9.06 -17.88
N PRO A 64 5.24 9.09 -19.15
CA PRO A 64 4.71 7.92 -19.86
C PRO A 64 5.75 6.82 -20.11
N PHE A 65 7.04 7.14 -20.00
CA PHE A 65 8.15 6.22 -20.22
C PHE A 65 8.71 5.59 -18.94
N LYS A 66 8.17 5.95 -17.76
CA LYS A 66 8.68 5.44 -16.49
C LYS A 66 7.88 4.20 -16.08
N SER A 67 8.43 3.04 -16.37
CA SER A 67 7.87 1.74 -16.00
C SER A 67 7.95 1.48 -14.49
N ILE A 68 7.13 0.53 -14.01
CA ILE A 68 7.15 0.05 -12.63
C ILE A 68 8.18 -1.07 -12.56
N ASP A 69 9.44 -0.70 -12.33
CA ASP A 69 10.53 -1.65 -12.21
C ASP A 69 10.62 -2.29 -10.82
N GLN A 70 11.42 -3.36 -10.71
CA GLN A 70 11.64 -4.09 -9.47
C GLN A 70 12.23 -3.18 -8.37
N LYS A 71 13.11 -2.25 -8.74
CA LYS A 71 13.74 -1.31 -7.81
C LYS A 71 12.71 -0.39 -7.16
N PHE A 72 11.76 0.11 -7.94
CA PHE A 72 10.62 0.86 -7.45
C PHE A 72 9.76 -0.01 -6.54
N MET A 73 9.44 -1.24 -6.94
CA MET A 73 8.61 -2.17 -6.15
C MET A 73 9.21 -2.45 -4.77
N GLU A 74 10.52 -2.67 -4.69
CA GLU A 74 11.22 -2.91 -3.42
C GLU A 74 11.27 -1.66 -2.54
N LYS A 75 11.67 -0.51 -3.11
CA LYS A 75 11.74 0.75 -2.36
C LYS A 75 10.37 1.18 -1.83
N SER A 76 9.34 1.07 -2.67
CA SER A 76 7.97 1.44 -2.31
C SER A 76 7.39 0.48 -1.26
N LYS A 77 7.63 -0.83 -1.37
CA LYS A 77 7.26 -1.80 -0.33
C LYS A 77 7.86 -1.43 1.03
N ASN A 78 9.15 -1.06 1.05
CA ASN A 78 9.81 -0.67 2.30
C ASN A 78 9.21 0.61 2.90
N GLN A 79 8.84 1.59 2.08
CA GLN A 79 8.16 2.80 2.56
C GLN A 79 6.73 2.55 3.03
N LEU A 80 6.03 1.54 2.49
CA LEU A 80 4.67 1.17 2.94
C LEU A 80 4.67 0.41 4.27
N ASN A 81 5.77 -0.26 4.60
CA ASN A 81 5.91 -1.07 5.82
C ASN A 81 6.50 -0.31 7.03
N ASN A 82 7.05 0.90 6.82
CA ASN A 82 7.66 1.74 7.86
C ASN A 82 6.80 2.99 8.12
#